data_AF-A0A285RU53-F1
#
_entry.id   AF-A0A285RU53-F1
#
_cell.length_a   1.000
_cell.length_b   1.000
_cell.length_c   1.000
_cell.angle_alpha   90.00
_cell.angle_beta   90.00
_cell.angle_gamma   90.00
#
_symmetry.space_group_name_H-M   'P 1'
#
loop_
_entity.id
_entity.type
_entity.pdbx_description
1 polymer ?
#
loop_
_entity_poly.entity_id
_entity_poly.type
_entity_poly.pdbx_seq_one_letter_code
_entity_poly.pdbx_strand_id
1 'polypeptide(L)'
;MEGDVACGSWDLYRNKAGFEYVETLEETLVYSISIETLNELYKSDIDIANWMRVLQQENFLRLQDIHISRLNLSAYERYEKLMSECPALFHRVTLGHIASFLGITQQSLSRIRAKGYFLT
;
A
#
# COMPACT_ATOMS: atom_id res chain seq x y z
N MET A 1 4.88 5.20 1.54
CA MET A 1 5.59 6.46 1.21
C MET A 1 5.86 7.20 2.50
N GLU A 2 6.73 8.19 2.47
CA GLU A 2 7.00 9.04 3.64
C GLU A 2 5.69 9.65 4.15
N GLY A 3 5.42 9.52 5.44
CA GLY A 3 4.18 9.97 6.07
C GLY A 3 3.03 8.96 6.05
N ASP A 4 3.18 7.79 5.42
CA ASP A 4 2.15 6.75 5.44
C ASP A 4 2.13 5.96 6.76
N VAL A 5 0.96 5.43 7.08
CA VAL A 5 0.72 4.57 8.25
C VAL A 5 0.62 3.12 7.80
N ALA A 6 1.25 2.21 8.54
CA ALA A 6 1.11 0.77 8.36
C ALA A 6 0.60 0.15 9.66
N CYS A 7 -0.46 -0.66 9.56
CA CYS A 7 -0.99 -1.44 10.68
C CYS A 7 -1.64 -2.73 10.18
N GLY A 8 -1.43 -3.83 10.90
CA GLY A 8 -2.14 -5.08 10.63
C GLY A 8 -3.60 -4.96 11.06
N SER A 9 -4.53 -5.32 10.16
CA SER A 9 -5.96 -5.21 10.42
C SER A 9 -6.44 -6.15 11.53
N TRP A 10 -5.85 -7.34 11.64
CA TRP A 10 -6.22 -8.32 12.66
C TRP A 10 -5.75 -7.90 14.05
N ASP A 11 -4.52 -7.39 14.12
CA ASP A 11 -3.94 -6.90 15.36
C ASP A 11 -4.77 -5.73 15.88
N LEU A 12 -4.98 -4.72 15.03
CA LEU A 12 -5.66 -3.48 15.40
C LEU A 12 -7.14 -3.68 15.78
N TYR A 13 -7.91 -4.47 15.03
CA TYR A 13 -9.37 -4.56 15.22
C TYR A 13 -9.83 -5.79 16.00
N ARG A 14 -9.00 -6.82 16.11
CA ARG A 14 -9.38 -8.10 16.75
C ARG A 14 -8.45 -8.49 17.88
N ASN A 15 -7.37 -7.76 18.11
CA ASN A 15 -6.32 -8.14 19.07
C ASN A 15 -5.86 -9.58 18.83
N LYS A 16 -5.59 -9.91 17.56
CA LYS A 16 -5.12 -11.22 17.09
C LYS A 16 -3.91 -11.02 16.22
N ALA A 17 -2.95 -11.94 16.33
CA ALA A 17 -1.78 -11.95 15.47
C ALA A 17 -2.17 -11.84 13.99
N GLY A 18 -1.59 -10.85 13.32
CA GLY A 18 -1.68 -10.65 11.89
C GLY A 18 -1.08 -11.81 11.11
N PHE A 19 -1.55 -11.98 9.88
CA PHE A 19 -0.98 -12.92 8.92
C PHE A 19 0.11 -12.26 8.05
N GLU A 20 0.41 -10.98 8.31
CA GLU A 20 1.29 -10.13 7.52
C GLU A 20 2.52 -9.75 8.35
N TYR A 21 3.65 -9.60 7.68
CA TYR A 21 4.86 -9.03 8.25
C TYR A 21 5.21 -7.76 7.49
N VAL A 22 5.68 -6.75 8.22
CA VAL A 22 6.15 -5.50 7.62
C VAL A 22 7.67 -5.54 7.57
N GLU A 23 8.21 -5.31 6.37
CA GLU A 23 9.64 -5.22 6.11
C GLU A 23 9.94 -3.90 5.40
N THR A 24 11.04 -3.26 5.78
CA THR A 24 11.53 -2.03 5.14
C THR A 24 12.45 -2.38 3.99
N LEU A 25 12.20 -1.83 2.79
CA LEU A 25 13.01 -2.09 1.59
C LEU A 25 14.29 -1.24 1.51
N GLU A 26 14.42 -0.27 2.40
CA GLU A 26 15.55 0.65 2.51
C GLU A 26 15.66 1.15 3.96
N GLU A 27 16.75 1.86 4.29
CA GLU A 27 16.92 2.47 5.61
C GLU A 27 15.76 3.44 5.90
N THR A 28 15.04 3.19 7.00
CA THR A 28 13.77 3.86 7.29
C THR A 28 13.70 4.25 8.76
N LEU A 29 13.29 5.49 9.04
CA LEU A 29 12.90 5.93 10.37
C LEU A 29 11.40 5.69 10.56
N VAL A 30 11.03 4.97 11.62
CA VAL A 30 9.64 4.66 11.95
C VAL A 30 9.29 5.12 13.36
N TYR A 31 8.05 5.56 13.55
CA TYR A 31 7.45 5.81 14.85
C TYR A 31 6.38 4.75 15.09
N SER A 32 6.32 4.21 16.31
CA SER A 32 5.36 3.19 16.69
C SER A 32 4.62 3.59 17.96
N ILE A 33 3.37 3.12 18.05
CA ILE A 33 2.51 3.25 19.22
C ILE A 33 1.88 1.88 19.49
N SER A 34 1.73 1.51 20.77
CA SER A 34 1.02 0.29 21.12
C SER A 34 -0.48 0.43 20.85
N ILE A 35 -1.14 -0.69 20.58
CA ILE A 35 -2.59 -0.71 20.34
C ILE A 35 -3.34 -0.27 21.60
N GLU A 36 -2.82 -0.62 22.78
CA GLU A 36 -3.37 -0.24 24.07
C GLU A 36 -3.38 1.28 24.25
N THR A 37 -2.22 1.94 24.06
CA THR A 37 -2.10 3.39 24.19
C THR A 37 -2.94 4.10 23.14
N LEU A 38 -2.96 3.60 21.90
CA LEU A 38 -3.79 4.17 20.84
C LEU A 38 -5.29 4.09 21.17
N ASN A 39 -5.75 2.98 21.75
CA ASN A 39 -7.14 2.83 22.20
C ASN A 39 -7.50 3.72 23.40
N GLU A 40 -6.54 4.02 24.27
CA GLU A 40 -6.72 5.01 25.34
C GLU A 40 -6.87 6.42 24.76
N LEU A 41 -6.05 6.78 23.77
CA LEU A 41 -6.12 8.06 23.08
C LEU A 41 -7.47 8.28 22.39
N TYR A 42 -8.04 7.25 21.75
CA TYR A 42 -9.38 7.38 21.16
C TYR A 42 -10.48 7.72 22.17
N LYS A 43 -10.29 7.39 23.45
CA LYS A 43 -11.27 7.68 24.51
C LYS A 43 -11.07 9.07 25.11
N SER A 44 -9.84 9.58 25.11
CA SER A 44 -9.49 10.85 25.72
C SER A 44 -9.44 12.03 24.75
N ASP A 45 -9.24 11.77 23.45
CA ASP A 45 -9.08 12.80 22.43
C ASP A 45 -9.93 12.48 21.18
N ILE A 46 -10.94 13.33 20.95
CA ILE A 46 -11.89 13.18 19.84
C ILE A 46 -11.27 13.51 18.48
N ASP A 47 -10.24 14.35 18.45
CA ASP A 47 -9.57 14.74 17.20
C ASP A 47 -8.71 13.57 16.71
N ILE A 48 -8.03 12.87 17.61
CA ILE A 48 -7.31 11.63 17.28
C ILE A 48 -8.28 10.55 16.79
N ALA A 49 -9.43 10.37 17.46
CA ALA A 49 -10.44 9.41 17.03
C ALA A 49 -11.01 9.73 15.64
N ASN A 50 -11.29 11.00 15.36
CA ASN A 50 -11.76 11.45 14.05
C ASN A 50 -10.69 11.32 12.96
N TRP A 51 -9.44 11.65 13.27
CA TRP A 51 -8.31 11.48 12.37
C TRP A 51 -8.17 10.01 11.96
N MET A 52 -8.19 9.09 12.93
CA MET A 52 -8.12 7.66 12.64
C MET A 52 -9.31 7.18 11.80
N ARG A 53 -10.52 7.67 12.08
CA ARG A 53 -11.71 7.35 11.28
C ARG A 53 -11.52 7.74 9.81
N VAL A 54 -11.01 8.93 9.53
CA VAL A 54 -10.74 9.40 8.16
C VAL A 54 -9.61 8.59 7.53
N LEU A 55 -8.51 8.36 8.25
CA LEU A 55 -7.40 7.53 7.78
C LEU A 55 -7.89 6.15 7.35
N GLN A 56 -8.79 5.53 8.12
CA GLN A 56 -9.32 4.22 7.79
C GLN A 56 -10.27 4.24 6.59
N GLN A 57 -11.02 5.33 6.39
CA GLN A 57 -11.84 5.52 5.19
C GLN A 57 -10.96 5.58 3.94
N GLU A 58 -9.88 6.36 3.97
CA GLU A 58 -8.92 6.45 2.86
C GLU A 58 -8.24 5.11 2.57
N ASN A 59 -7.81 4.39 3.61
CA ASN A 59 -7.24 3.04 3.46
C ASN A 59 -8.23 2.07 2.81
N PHE A 60 -9.50 2.11 3.24
CA PHE A 60 -10.54 1.27 2.65
C PHE A 60 -10.78 1.59 1.17
N LEU A 61 -10.89 2.88 0.82
CA LEU A 61 -11.06 3.32 -0.57
C LEU A 61 -9.87 2.91 -1.45
N ARG A 62 -8.65 3.04 -0.94
CA ARG A 62 -7.43 2.60 -1.63
C ARG A 62 -7.42 1.09 -1.88
N LEU A 63 -7.77 0.29 -0.88
CA LEU A 63 -7.87 -1.17 -1.03
C LEU A 63 -8.96 -1.55 -2.04
N GLN A 64 -10.09 -0.85 -2.03
CA GLN A 64 -11.17 -1.06 -2.98
C GLN A 64 -10.72 -0.71 -4.41
N ASP A 65 -10.04 0.43 -4.62
CA ASP A 65 -9.52 0.84 -5.93
C ASP A 65 -8.51 -0.18 -6.48
N ILE A 66 -7.60 -0.68 -5.64
CA ILE A 66 -6.66 -1.75 -6.01
C ILE A 66 -7.42 -3.02 -6.40
N HIS A 67 -8.44 -3.40 -5.63
CA HIS A 67 -9.24 -4.60 -5.90
C HIS A 67 -10.01 -4.48 -7.22
N ILE A 68 -10.73 -3.38 -7.44
CA ILE A 68 -11.48 -3.12 -8.67
C ILE A 68 -10.54 -3.04 -9.87
N SER A 69 -9.40 -2.36 -9.73
CA SER A 69 -8.38 -2.26 -10.78
C SER A 69 -7.86 -3.65 -11.20
N ARG A 70 -7.71 -4.59 -10.26
CA ARG A 70 -7.30 -5.97 -10.56
C ARG A 70 -8.36 -6.75 -11.36
N LEU A 71 -9.64 -6.47 -11.14
CA LEU A 71 -10.75 -7.11 -11.84
C LEU A 71 -11.00 -6.52 -13.22
N ASN A 72 -10.88 -5.19 -13.36
CA ASN A 72 -11.36 -4.47 -14.53
C ASN A 72 -10.25 -4.03 -15.50
N LEU A 73 -9.02 -3.81 -15.01
CA LEU A 73 -7.92 -3.32 -15.83
C LEU A 73 -7.01 -4.46 -16.26
N SER A 74 -6.46 -4.36 -17.46
CA SER A 74 -5.36 -5.21 -17.93
C SER A 74 -4.08 -4.96 -17.13
N ALA A 75 -3.13 -5.90 -17.21
CA ALA A 75 -1.82 -5.75 -16.57
C ALA A 75 -1.05 -4.49 -17.03
N TYR A 76 -1.25 -4.07 -18.29
CA TYR A 76 -0.64 -2.86 -18.84
C TYR A 76 -1.28 -1.60 -18.22
N GLU A 77 -2.61 -1.52 -18.18
CA GLU A 77 -3.31 -0.38 -17.60
C GLU A 77 -3.03 -0.22 -16.10
N ARG A 78 -2.91 -1.33 -15.34
CA ARG A 78 -2.48 -1.28 -13.94
C ARG A 78 -1.05 -0.75 -13.78
N TYR A 79 -0.15 -1.11 -14.70
CA TYR A 79 1.21 -0.60 -14.71
C TYR A 79 1.24 0.91 -14.97
N GLU A 80 0.50 1.38 -15.97
CA GLU A 80 0.40 2.81 -16.31
C GLU A 80 -0.20 3.62 -15.15
N LYS A 81 -1.27 3.11 -14.51
CA LYS A 81 -1.88 3.72 -13.31
C LYS A 81 -0.87 3.81 -12.15
N LEU A 82 -0.09 2.76 -11.90
CA LEU A 82 0.94 2.79 -10.86
C LEU A 82 2.05 3.81 -11.18
N MET A 83 2.46 3.91 -12.45
CA MET A 83 3.45 4.90 -12.89
C MET A 83 2.96 6.34 -12.72
N SER A 84 1.69 6.62 -12.98
CA SER A 84 1.13 7.96 -12.81
C SER A 84 0.93 8.34 -11.35
N GLU A 85 0.50 7.39 -10.51
CA GLU A 85 0.22 7.63 -9.09
C GLU A 85 1.48 7.67 -8.22
N CYS A 86 2.47 6.83 -8.53
CA CYS A 86 3.67 6.69 -7.70
C CYS A 86 4.94 6.50 -8.55
N PRO A 87 5.32 7.50 -9.38
CA PRO A 87 6.48 7.38 -10.27
C PRO A 87 7.80 7.13 -9.51
N ALA A 88 7.95 7.74 -8.33
CA ALA A 88 9.15 7.58 -7.50
C ALA A 88 9.39 6.13 -7.03
N LEU A 89 8.34 5.30 -6.95
CA LEU A 89 8.43 3.91 -6.51
C LEU A 89 9.36 3.08 -7.41
N PHE A 90 9.36 3.37 -8.71
CA PHE A 90 10.12 2.62 -9.72
C PHE A 90 11.65 2.79 -9.57
N HIS A 91 12.10 3.75 -8.78
CA HIS A 91 13.52 3.96 -8.45
C HIS A 91 13.94 3.35 -7.12
N ARG A 92 12.98 3.05 -6.22
CA ARG A 92 13.24 2.57 -4.85
C ARG A 92 12.96 1.07 -4.68
N VAL A 93 12.16 0.49 -5.55
CA VAL A 93 11.62 -0.87 -5.37
C VAL A 93 12.06 -1.81 -6.49
N THR A 94 12.37 -3.05 -6.14
CA THR A 94 12.76 -4.06 -7.13
C THR A 94 11.61 -4.39 -8.09
N LEU A 95 11.96 -4.78 -9.32
CA LEU A 95 10.97 -5.16 -10.32
C LEU A 95 10.09 -6.33 -9.87
N GLY A 96 10.60 -7.21 -9.00
CA GLY A 96 9.85 -8.33 -8.44
C GLY A 96 8.70 -7.88 -7.52
N HIS A 97 8.96 -6.92 -6.63
CA HIS A 97 7.90 -6.36 -5.77
C HIS A 97 6.84 -5.61 -6.59
N ILE A 98 7.26 -4.86 -7.61
CA ILE A 98 6.32 -4.16 -8.52
C ILE A 98 5.45 -5.19 -9.27
N ALA A 99 6.05 -6.26 -9.79
CA ALA A 99 5.30 -7.33 -10.47
C ALA A 99 4.28 -8.00 -9.54
N SER A 100 4.70 -8.34 -8.30
CA SER A 100 3.83 -8.90 -7.26
C SER A 100 2.66 -7.96 -6.94
N PHE A 101 2.94 -6.66 -6.75
CA PHE A 101 1.91 -5.65 -6.50
C PHE A 101 0.91 -5.51 -7.67
N LEU A 102 1.37 -5.64 -8.91
CA LEU A 102 0.51 -5.63 -10.11
C LEU A 102 -0.24 -6.96 -10.34
N GLY A 103 0.08 -8.01 -9.57
CA GLY A 103 -0.51 -9.34 -9.69
C GLY A 103 -0.05 -10.09 -10.94
N ILE A 104 1.20 -9.89 -11.38
CA ILE A 104 1.78 -10.53 -12.56
C ILE A 104 3.19 -11.06 -12.27
N THR A 105 3.71 -11.89 -13.15
CA THR A 105 5.10 -12.35 -13.04
C THR A 105 6.08 -11.25 -13.45
N GLN A 106 7.29 -11.27 -12.90
CA GLN A 106 8.36 -10.33 -13.27
C GLN A 106 8.67 -10.38 -14.78
N GLN A 107 8.63 -11.56 -15.41
CA GLN A 107 8.82 -11.70 -16.87
C GLN A 107 7.68 -11.06 -17.67
N SER A 108 6.45 -11.10 -17.16
CA SER A 108 5.30 -10.41 -17.79
C SER A 108 5.47 -8.90 -17.69
N LEU A 109 5.91 -8.39 -16.53
CA LEU A 109 6.20 -6.97 -16.35
C LEU A 109 7.35 -6.49 -17.27
N SER A 110 8.43 -7.27 -17.39
CA SER A 110 9.52 -6.94 -18.32
C SER A 110 9.04 -6.82 -19.77
N ARG A 111 8.12 -7.68 -20.21
CA ARG A 111 7.50 -7.59 -21.55
C ARG A 111 6.63 -6.36 -21.73
N ILE A 112 5.86 -5.97 -20.71
CA ILE A 112 5.05 -4.73 -20.73
C ILE A 112 5.97 -3.51 -20.91
N ARG A 113 7.04 -3.42 -20.12
CA ARG A 113 8.01 -2.32 -20.19
C ARG A 113 8.67 -2.22 -21.55
N ALA A 114 9.07 -3.35 -22.14
CA ALA A 114 9.69 -3.38 -23.46
C ALA A 114 8.75 -2.88 -24.56
N LYS A 115 7.44 -3.17 -24.48
CA LYS A 115 6.45 -2.72 -25.48
C LYS A 115 6.16 -1.22 -25.41
N GLY A 116 6.18 -0.62 -24.22
CA GLY A 116 5.94 0.82 -24.03
C GLY A 116 6.94 1.69 -24.80
N TYR A 117 8.18 1.25 -24.94
CA TYR A 117 9.22 1.95 -25.72
C TYR A 117 9.03 1.91 -27.24
N PHE A 118 8.11 1.09 -27.78
CA PHE A 118 7.85 1.04 -29.23
C PHE A 118 6.70 1.95 -29.69
N LEU A 119 6.05 2.68 -28.76
CA LEU A 119 4.90 3.54 -29.04
C LEU A 119 5.15 5.04 -28.79
N THR A 120 6.39 5.43 -28.55
CA THR A 120 6.89 6.82 -28.50
C THR A 120 8.11 6.95 -29.39
#